data_AF-A0A7C2JJJ5-F1
#
_entry.id   AF-A0A7C2JJJ5-F1
#
_cell.length_a   1.000
_cell.length_b   1.000
_cell.length_c   1.000
_cell.angle_alpha   90.00
_cell.angle_beta   90.00
_cell.angle_gamma   90.00
#
_symmetry.space_group_name_H-M   'P 1'
#
loop_
_entity.id
_entity.type
_entity.pdbx_description
1 polymer ?
#
loop_
_entity_poly.entity_id
_entity_poly.type
_entity_poly.pdbx_seq_one_letter_code
_entity_poly.pdbx_strand_id
1 'polypeptide(L)'
;VLATALACARTPPPTETASTPSATEQMASTEALAAPQRSAAPTPTPAPYVHFVDAGETLDYIANNLGCTAEQIIEASNLDNPHALQIGQRLLLPKLDLPTGPSTPLIPDSEFVYGPAYVHFDTEAFCAARPGYLNQYEELVDGKVLTGPQIVELIARRYSVGPRVLLAMIEFQSGWVDNPSPVGLALEHPLGATAEGQATLLYQLAWAADRMNKGYYDWKGRGREIIQLLEGKRAQYDSAINAGTAAVQYFLAYNATWEEWETISGEGPNSFLATYQGLFGDPFQRDQGPPVPADLEQPDLVLPWETGLTWYYTGGPHGGWNDGSAWAAVDFITSEELGCQVSAQWTVAAASGVVTRSEDGVVVIDLDGDGHEETGWNLFYMHVAAQDRVPAGTFVEQGQRIGHPSCEGGYSTATHLHFARKYNGEWIPADGPCPLVLSGWRAHASVPYEGTMTRGEEVRTACECREDEINGLRAD
;
A
#
# COMPACT_ATOMS: atom_id res chain seq x y z
N VAL A 1 -27.86 -18.62 -54.62
CA VAL A 1 -27.46 -19.65 -55.62
C VAL A 1 -26.04 -20.07 -55.23
N LEU A 2 -25.79 -21.17 -54.49
CA LEU A 2 -26.16 -22.59 -54.64
C LEU A 2 -25.09 -23.35 -55.48
N ALA A 3 -24.25 -24.15 -54.80
CA ALA A 3 -23.31 -25.12 -55.38
C ALA A 3 -22.87 -26.19 -54.33
N THR A 4 -22.79 -27.46 -54.74
CA THR A 4 -22.50 -28.69 -53.95
C THR A 4 -22.10 -29.82 -54.94
N ALA A 5 -21.47 -30.96 -54.62
CA ALA A 5 -20.62 -31.50 -53.54
C ALA A 5 -19.92 -32.77 -54.16
N LEU A 6 -19.16 -33.71 -53.55
CA LEU A 6 -18.66 -34.15 -52.22
C LEU A 6 -17.33 -34.96 -52.54
N ALA A 7 -16.65 -35.89 -51.85
CA ALA A 7 -16.65 -36.60 -50.55
C ALA A 7 -15.28 -37.34 -50.33
N CYS A 8 -15.03 -37.85 -49.11
CA CYS A 8 -14.13 -38.99 -48.78
C CYS A 8 -12.58 -38.85 -48.96
N ALA A 9 -11.70 -39.64 -48.31
CA ALA A 9 -11.68 -40.36 -47.00
C ALA A 9 -10.30 -41.05 -46.75
N ARG A 10 -10.03 -41.53 -45.50
CA ARG A 10 -8.99 -42.52 -45.05
C ARG A 10 -7.53 -42.03 -44.88
N THR A 11 -6.63 -42.63 -44.05
CA THR A 11 -6.63 -43.08 -42.62
C THR A 11 -5.19 -43.46 -42.19
N PRO A 12 -4.79 -43.41 -40.88
CA PRO A 12 -3.42 -43.71 -40.40
C PRO A 12 -3.26 -45.05 -39.63
N PRO A 13 -2.00 -45.54 -39.43
CA PRO A 13 -1.62 -46.45 -38.32
C PRO A 13 -0.19 -46.17 -37.74
N PRO A 14 0.33 -46.93 -36.74
CA PRO A 14 -0.24 -47.17 -35.40
C PRO A 14 0.81 -47.02 -34.25
N THR A 15 0.41 -47.32 -33.01
CA THR A 15 1.25 -47.44 -31.79
C THR A 15 1.35 -48.90 -31.33
N GLU A 16 2.41 -49.30 -30.61
CA GLU A 16 2.55 -50.65 -30.03
C GLU A 16 3.23 -50.62 -28.63
N THR A 17 2.91 -51.59 -27.75
CA THR A 17 3.22 -51.54 -26.30
C THR A 17 3.38 -52.94 -25.67
N ALA A 18 4.14 -53.04 -24.56
CA ALA A 18 4.31 -54.21 -23.67
C ALA A 18 5.18 -55.38 -24.24
N SER A 19 5.68 -56.37 -23.47
CA SER A 19 5.37 -56.79 -22.09
C SER A 19 6.56 -57.44 -21.33
N THR A 20 6.42 -57.61 -20.01
CA THR A 20 7.40 -58.19 -19.06
C THR A 20 7.47 -59.72 -19.04
N PRO A 21 8.60 -60.30 -18.57
CA PRO A 21 8.58 -61.52 -17.75
C PRO A 21 9.43 -61.41 -16.46
N SER A 22 9.36 -62.42 -15.58
CA SER A 22 10.11 -62.49 -14.30
C SER A 22 10.63 -63.90 -14.02
N ALA A 23 11.88 -64.02 -13.56
CA ALA A 23 12.48 -65.21 -12.95
C ALA A 23 13.77 -64.85 -12.17
N THR A 24 14.18 -65.69 -11.23
CA THR A 24 15.22 -65.41 -10.22
C THR A 24 16.52 -66.19 -10.50
N GLU A 25 17.69 -65.56 -10.33
CA GLU A 25 18.92 -66.27 -9.90
C GLU A 25 19.92 -65.33 -9.19
N GLN A 26 21.03 -65.87 -8.66
CA GLN A 26 21.68 -65.33 -7.46
C GLN A 26 23.21 -65.11 -7.60
N MET A 27 23.71 -64.04 -6.96
CA MET A 27 25.12 -63.77 -6.58
C MET A 27 26.21 -63.68 -7.66
N ALA A 28 26.80 -62.48 -7.79
CA ALA A 28 28.24 -62.28 -7.73
C ALA A 28 28.55 -60.86 -7.22
N SER A 29 29.30 -60.73 -6.12
CA SER A 29 29.69 -59.41 -5.59
C SER A 29 30.95 -58.91 -6.30
N THR A 30 30.90 -57.70 -6.87
CA THR A 30 32.08 -56.90 -7.19
C THR A 30 32.08 -55.65 -6.34
N GLU A 31 33.16 -55.47 -5.58
CA GLU A 31 33.30 -54.43 -4.55
C GLU A 31 33.60 -53.07 -5.22
N ALA A 32 32.56 -52.27 -5.43
CA ALA A 32 32.68 -50.97 -6.07
C ALA A 32 33.30 -49.93 -5.13
N LEU A 33 34.33 -49.20 -5.60
CA LEU A 33 34.92 -48.10 -4.83
C LEU A 33 33.85 -47.04 -4.53
N ALA A 34 33.79 -46.60 -3.27
CA ALA A 34 32.84 -45.60 -2.83
C ALA A 34 33.03 -44.28 -3.61
N ALA A 35 31.97 -43.86 -4.31
CA ALA A 35 31.89 -42.49 -4.80
C ALA A 35 31.86 -41.51 -3.61
N PRO A 36 32.50 -40.33 -3.70
CA PRO A 36 32.43 -39.35 -2.62
C PRO A 36 30.97 -38.93 -2.41
N GLN A 37 30.46 -39.13 -1.19
CA GLN A 37 29.14 -38.63 -0.82
C GLN A 37 29.15 -37.12 -1.05
N ARG A 38 28.25 -36.63 -1.92
CA ARG A 38 27.89 -35.21 -1.88
C ARG A 38 27.35 -34.96 -0.48
N SER A 39 27.98 -34.05 0.26
CA SER A 39 27.37 -33.50 1.46
C SER A 39 25.96 -33.04 1.09
N ALA A 40 24.98 -33.29 1.95
CA ALA A 40 23.75 -32.53 1.86
C ALA A 40 24.12 -31.04 1.87
N ALA A 41 23.52 -30.26 0.99
CA ALA A 41 23.48 -28.82 1.21
C ALA A 41 22.81 -28.59 2.57
N PRO A 42 23.27 -27.62 3.39
CA PRO A 42 22.54 -27.27 4.59
C PRO A 42 21.10 -26.92 4.20
N THR A 43 20.12 -27.53 4.87
CA THR A 43 18.73 -27.07 4.80
C THR A 43 18.74 -25.56 5.05
N PRO A 44 18.12 -24.73 4.21
CA PRO A 44 18.11 -23.30 4.45
C PRO A 44 17.50 -23.05 5.82
N THR A 45 18.26 -22.42 6.72
CA THR A 45 17.72 -21.87 7.96
C THR A 45 16.58 -20.93 7.55
N PRO A 46 15.36 -21.09 8.10
CA PRO A 46 14.29 -20.13 7.86
C PRO A 46 14.78 -18.71 8.15
N ALA A 47 14.36 -17.74 7.33
CA ALA A 47 14.71 -16.35 7.58
C ALA A 47 14.20 -15.94 8.98
N PRO A 48 14.95 -15.11 9.72
CA PRO A 48 14.42 -14.49 10.94
C PRO A 48 13.24 -13.60 10.56
N TYR A 49 12.11 -13.76 11.27
CA TYR A 49 10.94 -12.90 11.08
C TYR A 49 11.33 -11.43 11.26
N VAL A 50 10.70 -10.54 10.49
CA VAL A 50 10.99 -9.11 10.54
C VAL A 50 9.83 -8.37 11.21
N HIS A 51 10.16 -7.53 12.19
CA HIS A 51 9.25 -6.56 12.79
C HIS A 51 9.74 -5.15 12.50
N PHE A 52 8.82 -4.20 12.35
CA PHE A 52 9.15 -2.78 12.30
C PHE A 52 8.43 -2.12 13.46
N VAL A 53 9.16 -1.42 14.32
CA VAL A 53 8.63 -0.83 15.56
C VAL A 53 7.45 0.09 15.26
N ASP A 54 6.29 -0.15 15.84
CA ASP A 54 5.13 0.73 15.71
C ASP A 54 5.09 1.78 16.84
N ALA A 55 4.29 2.84 16.68
CA ALA A 55 4.27 3.98 17.59
C ALA A 55 3.93 3.58 19.04
N GLY A 56 4.82 3.90 19.98
CA GLY A 56 4.66 3.62 21.41
C GLY A 56 5.10 2.22 21.86
N GLU A 57 5.62 1.38 20.96
CA GLU A 57 6.22 0.10 21.37
C GLU A 57 7.57 0.28 22.10
N THR A 58 7.86 -0.65 23.01
CA THR A 58 9.19 -0.83 23.62
C THR A 58 9.70 -2.22 23.32
N LEU A 59 11.01 -2.46 23.47
CA LEU A 59 11.60 -3.78 23.21
C LEU A 59 10.97 -4.87 24.09
N ASP A 60 10.70 -4.57 25.36
CA ASP A 60 10.00 -5.47 26.28
C ASP A 60 8.54 -5.72 25.86
N TYR A 61 7.82 -4.69 25.39
CA TYR A 61 6.46 -4.85 24.88
C TYR A 61 6.43 -5.76 23.65
N ILE A 62 7.33 -5.53 22.70
CA ILE A 62 7.48 -6.36 21.50
C ILE A 62 7.78 -7.80 21.91
N ALA A 63 8.81 -8.03 22.73
CA ALA A 63 9.24 -9.36 23.14
C ALA A 63 8.14 -10.15 23.87
N ASN A 64 7.53 -9.57 24.91
CA ASN A 64 6.47 -10.23 25.68
C ASN A 64 5.29 -10.63 24.78
N ASN A 65 4.89 -9.76 23.83
CA ASN A 65 3.79 -10.04 22.90
C ASN A 65 4.18 -11.02 21.76
N LEU A 66 5.48 -11.24 21.49
CA LEU A 66 5.95 -12.29 20.57
C LEU A 66 6.15 -13.65 21.27
N GLY A 67 6.12 -13.71 22.60
CA GLY A 67 6.49 -14.90 23.37
C GLY A 67 8.00 -15.18 23.39
N CYS A 68 8.84 -14.16 23.15
CA CYS A 68 10.30 -14.23 23.23
C CYS A 68 10.85 -13.26 24.29
N THR A 69 12.17 -13.21 24.50
CA THR A 69 12.80 -12.24 25.42
C THR A 69 13.46 -11.08 24.67
N ALA A 70 13.64 -9.95 25.35
CA ALA A 70 14.32 -8.79 24.79
C ALA A 70 15.75 -9.12 24.33
N GLU A 71 16.46 -9.96 25.08
CA GLU A 71 17.81 -10.45 24.74
C GLU A 71 17.83 -11.24 23.42
N GLN A 72 16.78 -12.04 23.14
CA GLN A 72 16.69 -12.78 21.89
C GLN A 72 16.47 -11.86 20.68
N ILE A 73 15.78 -10.73 20.85
CA ILE A 73 15.65 -9.71 19.81
C ILE A 73 16.97 -8.93 19.66
N ILE A 74 17.66 -8.60 20.76
CA ILE A 74 18.98 -7.94 20.73
C ILE A 74 20.01 -8.80 20.00
N GLU A 75 20.06 -10.11 20.28
CA GLU A 75 20.96 -11.05 19.62
C GLU A 75 20.61 -11.24 18.13
N ALA A 76 19.32 -11.39 17.80
CA ALA A 76 18.88 -11.53 16.41
C ALA A 76 19.12 -10.26 15.57
N SER A 77 18.90 -9.08 16.15
CA SER A 77 19.02 -7.78 15.49
C SER A 77 20.41 -7.14 15.56
N ASN A 78 21.28 -7.58 16.48
CA ASN A 78 22.53 -6.91 16.87
C ASN A 78 22.29 -5.44 17.31
N LEU A 79 21.39 -5.22 18.27
CA LEU A 79 21.09 -3.86 18.77
C LEU A 79 22.19 -3.28 19.66
N ASP A 80 22.81 -2.18 19.23
CA ASP A 80 23.78 -1.41 20.03
C ASP A 80 23.15 -0.74 21.27
N ASN A 81 21.89 -0.31 21.19
CA ASN A 81 21.16 0.31 22.30
C ASN A 81 19.70 -0.19 22.36
N PRO A 82 19.35 -1.12 23.27
CA PRO A 82 18.01 -1.69 23.37
C PRO A 82 16.95 -0.74 23.96
N HIS A 83 17.35 0.43 24.46
CA HIS A 83 16.45 1.39 25.11
C HIS A 83 16.12 2.61 24.24
N ALA A 84 16.62 2.67 23.00
CA ALA A 84 16.40 3.77 22.06
C ALA A 84 15.86 3.23 20.73
N LEU A 85 14.65 2.66 20.76
CA LEU A 85 13.96 2.24 19.54
C LEU A 85 13.37 3.45 18.82
N GLN A 86 13.54 3.52 17.49
CA GLN A 86 12.86 4.49 16.62
C GLN A 86 11.60 3.86 16.03
N ILE A 87 10.56 4.66 15.79
CA ILE A 87 9.37 4.20 15.04
C ILE A 87 9.82 3.79 13.64
N GLY A 88 9.29 2.68 13.11
CA GLY A 88 9.69 2.09 11.84
C GLY A 88 11.08 1.44 11.83
N GLN A 89 11.80 1.40 12.95
CA GLN A 89 13.08 0.68 13.02
C GLN A 89 12.87 -0.81 12.74
N ARG A 90 13.65 -1.34 11.80
CA ARG A 90 13.63 -2.76 11.43
C ARG A 90 14.35 -3.61 12.47
N LEU A 91 13.61 -4.51 13.12
CA LEU A 91 14.10 -5.53 14.04
C LEU A 91 14.06 -6.91 13.38
N LEU A 92 15.13 -7.68 13.57
CA LEU A 92 15.14 -9.12 13.33
C LEU A 92 14.70 -9.84 14.61
N LEU A 93 13.79 -10.79 14.46
CA LEU A 93 13.26 -11.58 15.56
C LEU A 93 13.93 -12.96 15.63
N PRO A 94 13.98 -13.60 16.81
CA PRO A 94 14.28 -15.02 16.90
C PRO A 94 13.21 -15.84 16.15
N LYS A 95 13.50 -17.13 15.86
CA LYS A 95 12.47 -18.02 15.32
C LYS A 95 11.36 -18.22 16.35
N LEU A 96 10.21 -17.62 16.11
CA LEU A 96 8.97 -17.82 16.85
C LEU A 96 8.25 -19.10 16.41
N ASP A 97 7.32 -19.57 17.25
CA ASP A 97 6.42 -20.69 16.99
C ASP A 97 4.99 -20.14 16.95
N LEU A 98 4.65 -19.44 15.85
CA LEU A 98 3.36 -18.77 15.68
C LEU A 98 2.38 -19.65 14.87
N PRO A 99 1.07 -19.61 15.19
CA PRO A 99 0.07 -20.23 14.32
C PRO A 99 0.03 -19.52 12.96
N THR A 100 -0.13 -20.28 11.89
CA THR A 100 -0.30 -19.74 10.53
C THR A 100 -1.76 -19.46 10.28
N GLY A 101 -2.09 -18.23 9.86
CA GLY A 101 -3.45 -17.77 9.62
C GLY A 101 -4.10 -18.33 8.35
N PRO A 102 -5.35 -17.92 8.05
CA PRO A 102 -6.08 -18.38 6.88
C PRO A 102 -5.36 -18.06 5.56
N SER A 103 -5.25 -19.07 4.69
CA SER A 103 -4.70 -18.95 3.34
C SER A 103 -5.76 -18.65 2.27
N THR A 104 -7.02 -18.45 2.66
CA THR A 104 -8.14 -18.08 1.78
C THR A 104 -7.85 -16.75 1.07
N PRO A 105 -7.77 -16.70 -0.27
CA PRO A 105 -7.67 -15.44 -1.01
C PRO A 105 -8.97 -14.64 -0.86
N LEU A 106 -8.88 -13.41 -0.36
CA LEU A 106 -10.05 -12.55 -0.10
C LEU A 106 -10.32 -11.59 -1.27
N ILE A 107 -9.29 -10.94 -1.81
CA ILE A 107 -9.33 -10.08 -2.99
C ILE A 107 -7.99 -10.12 -3.74
N PRO A 108 -7.94 -9.82 -5.05
CA PRO A 108 -6.69 -9.56 -5.76
C PRO A 108 -6.13 -8.17 -5.45
N ASP A 109 -4.82 -7.99 -5.65
CA ASP A 109 -4.14 -6.71 -5.45
C ASP A 109 -4.74 -5.58 -6.31
N SER A 110 -5.18 -5.91 -7.53
CA SER A 110 -5.86 -5.02 -8.47
C SER A 110 -7.27 -4.58 -8.05
N GLU A 111 -7.88 -5.27 -7.07
CA GLU A 111 -9.17 -4.90 -6.47
C GLU A 111 -8.96 -4.11 -5.17
N PHE A 112 -7.83 -4.32 -4.47
CA PHE A 112 -7.48 -3.55 -3.27
C PHE A 112 -7.11 -2.09 -3.58
N VAL A 113 -6.26 -1.88 -4.58
CA VAL A 113 -5.76 -0.55 -4.95
C VAL A 113 -6.82 0.24 -5.72
N TYR A 114 -6.89 1.56 -5.52
CA TYR A 114 -7.67 2.49 -6.37
C TYR A 114 -7.02 2.64 -7.75
N GLY A 115 -7.04 1.54 -8.51
CA GLY A 115 -6.37 1.38 -9.81
C GLY A 115 -7.36 1.16 -10.97
N PRO A 116 -6.91 0.61 -12.12
CA PRO A 116 -7.70 0.61 -13.35
C PRO A 116 -8.98 -0.25 -13.31
N ALA A 117 -9.18 -1.05 -12.25
CA ALA A 117 -10.43 -1.74 -11.95
C ALA A 117 -11.57 -0.81 -11.47
N TYR A 118 -11.30 0.50 -11.31
CA TYR A 118 -12.23 1.51 -10.77
C TYR A 118 -12.57 2.66 -11.73
N VAL A 119 -11.86 2.81 -12.84
CA VAL A 119 -12.06 3.84 -13.89
C VAL A 119 -13.50 3.93 -14.44
N HIS A 120 -14.32 2.90 -14.25
CA HIS A 120 -15.73 2.84 -14.63
C HIS A 120 -16.67 2.43 -13.48
N PHE A 121 -16.25 2.56 -12.22
CA PHE A 121 -17.06 2.27 -11.05
C PHE A 121 -17.59 3.57 -10.41
N ASP A 122 -18.90 3.77 -10.49
CA ASP A 122 -19.59 4.92 -9.89
C ASP A 122 -20.06 4.56 -8.47
N THR A 123 -19.32 5.04 -7.46
CA THR A 123 -19.60 4.83 -6.04
C THR A 123 -20.96 5.42 -5.62
N GLU A 124 -21.33 6.60 -6.14
CA GLU A 124 -22.61 7.24 -5.82
C GLU A 124 -23.78 6.46 -6.42
N ALA A 125 -23.70 6.10 -7.72
CA ALA A 125 -24.76 5.35 -8.39
C ALA A 125 -24.90 3.91 -7.88
N PHE A 126 -23.81 3.25 -7.47
CA PHE A 126 -23.88 1.96 -6.80
C PHE A 126 -24.64 2.06 -5.48
N CYS A 127 -24.32 3.06 -4.64
CA CYS A 127 -25.00 3.24 -3.35
C CYS A 127 -26.47 3.64 -3.55
N ALA A 128 -26.77 4.57 -4.46
CA ALA A 128 -28.12 5.04 -4.74
C ALA A 128 -29.09 3.95 -5.26
N ALA A 129 -28.56 2.82 -5.74
CA ALA A 129 -29.35 1.65 -6.12
C ALA A 129 -29.77 0.77 -4.92
N ARG A 130 -29.34 1.09 -3.69
CA ARG A 130 -29.47 0.24 -2.49
C ARG A 130 -30.19 0.99 -1.34
N PRO A 131 -30.84 0.29 -0.40
CA PRO A 131 -31.65 0.92 0.65
C PRO A 131 -30.85 1.41 1.87
N GLY A 132 -29.53 1.19 1.90
CA GLY A 132 -28.69 1.42 3.08
C GLY A 132 -28.68 2.83 3.67
N TYR A 133 -28.38 2.88 4.97
CA TYR A 133 -28.23 4.12 5.74
C TYR A 133 -27.08 5.02 5.24
N LEU A 134 -26.10 4.48 4.50
CA LEU A 134 -25.04 5.27 3.86
C LEU A 134 -25.60 6.41 2.98
N ASN A 135 -26.74 6.18 2.29
CA ASN A 135 -27.43 7.18 1.48
C ASN A 135 -28.17 8.27 2.28
N GLN A 136 -28.28 8.09 3.61
CA GLN A 136 -28.95 9.02 4.53
C GLN A 136 -27.93 9.80 5.39
N TYR A 137 -26.64 9.48 5.28
CA TYR A 137 -25.57 10.08 6.05
C TYR A 137 -25.00 11.33 5.36
N GLU A 138 -24.78 12.39 6.12
CA GLU A 138 -24.13 13.63 5.68
C GLU A 138 -23.10 14.09 6.74
N GLU A 139 -21.93 14.55 6.31
CA GLU A 139 -20.86 15.08 7.17
C GLU A 139 -20.29 16.40 6.62
N LEU A 140 -19.91 17.33 7.50
CA LEU A 140 -19.23 18.56 7.12
C LEU A 140 -17.71 18.32 7.04
N VAL A 141 -17.22 18.06 5.83
CA VAL A 141 -15.82 17.77 5.53
C VAL A 141 -15.20 18.95 4.79
N ASP A 142 -14.10 19.50 5.31
CA ASP A 142 -13.33 20.59 4.68
C ASP A 142 -14.20 21.81 4.25
N GLY A 143 -15.26 22.08 5.02
CA GLY A 143 -16.22 23.17 4.78
C GLY A 143 -17.36 22.84 3.80
N LYS A 144 -17.38 21.64 3.22
CA LYS A 144 -18.40 21.12 2.29
C LYS A 144 -19.26 20.09 3.03
N VAL A 145 -20.58 20.06 2.79
CA VAL A 145 -21.40 18.92 3.24
C VAL A 145 -21.29 17.83 2.17
N LEU A 146 -20.84 16.64 2.57
CA LEU A 146 -20.69 15.47 1.70
C LEU A 146 -21.63 14.35 2.17
N THR A 147 -22.18 13.59 1.22
CA THR A 147 -22.98 12.39 1.50
C THR A 147 -22.08 11.19 1.85
N GLY A 148 -22.65 10.16 2.48
CA GLY A 148 -21.93 8.91 2.78
C GLY A 148 -21.14 8.31 1.59
N PRO A 149 -21.74 8.15 0.39
CA PRO A 149 -21.03 7.67 -0.80
C PRO A 149 -19.91 8.61 -1.27
N GLN A 150 -20.07 9.93 -1.13
CA GLN A 150 -19.03 10.91 -1.46
C GLN A 150 -17.85 10.85 -0.49
N ILE A 151 -18.08 10.47 0.77
CA ILE A 151 -17.03 10.27 1.76
C ILE A 151 -16.26 8.96 1.47
N VAL A 152 -16.95 7.91 1.00
CA VAL A 152 -16.28 6.69 0.48
C VAL A 152 -15.36 7.03 -0.69
N GLU A 153 -15.85 7.79 -1.68
CA GLU A 153 -15.07 8.18 -2.86
C GLU A 153 -13.89 9.10 -2.48
N LEU A 154 -14.10 10.07 -1.58
CA LEU A 154 -13.05 10.95 -1.07
C LEU A 154 -11.93 10.16 -0.38
N ILE A 155 -12.28 9.15 0.43
CA ILE A 155 -11.28 8.31 1.11
C ILE A 155 -10.58 7.37 0.13
N ALA A 156 -11.31 6.81 -0.85
CA ALA A 156 -10.72 6.00 -1.90
C ALA A 156 -9.64 6.77 -2.67
N ARG A 157 -9.96 7.98 -3.14
CA ARG A 157 -9.03 8.86 -3.87
C ARG A 157 -7.90 9.44 -3.02
N ARG A 158 -8.08 9.59 -1.70
CA ARG A 158 -7.05 10.06 -0.76
C ARG A 158 -6.05 8.96 -0.39
N TYR A 159 -6.53 7.80 0.05
CA TYR A 159 -5.69 6.67 0.49
C TYR A 159 -5.23 5.76 -0.65
N SER A 160 -5.84 5.87 -1.84
CA SER A 160 -5.66 4.96 -2.97
C SER A 160 -6.12 3.52 -2.69
N VAL A 161 -7.22 3.38 -1.94
CA VAL A 161 -7.90 2.10 -1.60
C VAL A 161 -9.22 2.01 -2.37
N GLY A 162 -9.49 0.87 -2.99
CA GLY A 162 -10.63 0.67 -3.87
C GLY A 162 -12.00 0.79 -3.18
N PRO A 163 -12.96 1.58 -3.71
CA PRO A 163 -14.24 1.82 -3.06
C PRO A 163 -15.11 0.57 -2.89
N ARG A 164 -14.95 -0.47 -3.74
CA ARG A 164 -15.67 -1.75 -3.54
C ARG A 164 -15.19 -2.47 -2.27
N VAL A 165 -13.90 -2.38 -1.94
CA VAL A 165 -13.35 -2.92 -0.69
C VAL A 165 -13.83 -2.10 0.52
N LEU A 166 -13.85 -0.77 0.42
CA LEU A 166 -14.37 0.12 1.47
C LEU A 166 -15.86 -0.15 1.76
N LEU A 167 -16.69 -0.26 0.71
CA LEU A 167 -18.12 -0.58 0.82
C LEU A 167 -18.37 -1.97 1.39
N ALA A 168 -17.60 -2.98 0.96
CA ALA A 168 -17.68 -4.33 1.52
C ALA A 168 -17.28 -4.38 2.99
N MET A 169 -16.28 -3.61 3.42
CA MET A 169 -15.88 -3.56 4.82
C MET A 169 -16.90 -2.84 5.70
N ILE A 170 -17.50 -1.74 5.20
CA ILE A 170 -18.61 -1.06 5.88
C ILE A 170 -19.82 -2.01 6.03
N GLU A 171 -20.24 -2.67 4.95
CA GLU A 171 -21.37 -3.61 5.01
C GLU A 171 -21.08 -4.77 5.96
N PHE A 172 -19.85 -5.29 5.94
CA PHE A 172 -19.43 -6.39 6.81
C PHE A 172 -19.44 -6.01 8.31
N GLN A 173 -19.00 -4.80 8.66
CA GLN A 173 -18.90 -4.34 10.05
C GLN A 173 -20.22 -3.79 10.62
N SER A 174 -21.04 -3.14 9.79
CA SER A 174 -22.22 -2.38 10.28
C SER A 174 -23.47 -2.43 9.39
N GLY A 175 -23.37 -3.00 8.19
CA GLY A 175 -24.50 -3.13 7.27
C GLY A 175 -24.98 -1.83 6.62
N TRP A 176 -24.20 -0.74 6.58
CA TRP A 176 -24.73 0.56 6.10
C TRP A 176 -25.07 0.60 4.60
N VAL A 177 -24.68 -0.39 3.80
CA VAL A 177 -24.92 -0.42 2.34
C VAL A 177 -26.31 -1.01 2.03
N ASP A 178 -26.78 -2.00 2.79
CA ASP A 178 -28.13 -2.60 2.63
C ASP A 178 -29.08 -2.44 3.84
N ASN A 179 -28.62 -2.03 5.03
CA ASN A 179 -29.50 -1.76 6.18
C ASN A 179 -29.97 -0.28 6.20
N PRO A 180 -31.26 0.03 6.01
CA PRO A 180 -31.78 1.40 6.09
C PRO A 180 -31.82 1.99 7.51
N SER A 181 -31.58 1.19 8.55
CA SER A 181 -31.71 1.59 9.96
C SER A 181 -30.81 0.77 10.90
N PRO A 182 -29.47 0.93 10.84
CA PRO A 182 -28.55 0.40 11.84
C PRO A 182 -28.80 1.05 13.22
N VAL A 183 -28.34 0.39 14.29
CA VAL A 183 -28.57 0.82 15.69
C VAL A 183 -27.36 0.53 16.58
N GLY A 184 -27.18 1.34 17.64
CA GLY A 184 -26.07 1.19 18.59
C GLY A 184 -24.71 1.36 17.92
N LEU A 185 -23.72 0.56 18.31
CA LEU A 185 -22.35 0.64 17.76
C LEU A 185 -22.30 0.53 16.23
N ALA A 186 -23.22 -0.21 15.59
CA ALA A 186 -23.27 -0.25 14.13
C ALA A 186 -23.63 1.11 13.52
N LEU A 187 -24.45 1.94 14.19
CA LEU A 187 -24.81 3.30 13.77
C LEU A 187 -23.77 4.35 14.22
N GLU A 188 -23.05 4.11 15.31
CA GLU A 188 -22.13 5.08 15.92
C GLU A 188 -20.67 4.92 15.46
N HIS A 189 -20.27 3.69 15.09
CA HIS A 189 -18.90 3.33 14.74
C HIS A 189 -18.87 2.28 13.60
N PRO A 190 -19.25 2.65 12.35
CA PRO A 190 -19.50 1.74 11.24
C PRO A 190 -18.37 0.76 10.84
N LEU A 191 -17.14 1.01 11.29
CA LEU A 191 -15.96 0.17 11.04
C LEU A 191 -15.28 -0.28 12.35
N GLY A 192 -15.80 0.06 13.53
CA GLY A 192 -15.39 -0.50 14.82
C GLY A 192 -14.33 0.29 15.63
N ALA A 193 -13.90 1.47 15.19
CA ALA A 193 -13.00 2.33 15.98
C ALA A 193 -13.80 3.16 17.00
N THR A 194 -13.64 2.86 18.31
CA THR A 194 -14.59 3.29 19.37
C THR A 194 -14.07 4.32 20.38
N ALA A 195 -12.91 4.96 20.15
CA ALA A 195 -12.42 6.01 21.05
C ALA A 195 -13.17 7.34 20.87
N GLU A 196 -13.04 8.23 21.86
CA GLU A 196 -13.69 9.55 21.84
C GLU A 196 -13.28 10.36 20.60
N GLY A 197 -14.27 10.95 19.92
CA GLY A 197 -14.07 11.69 18.66
C GLY A 197 -14.01 10.85 17.38
N GLN A 198 -13.95 9.51 17.46
CA GLN A 198 -13.78 8.64 16.28
C GLN A 198 -15.08 8.32 15.50
N ALA A 199 -16.23 8.86 15.91
CA ALA A 199 -17.56 8.43 15.44
C ALA A 199 -18.00 8.93 14.04
N THR A 200 -17.20 9.78 13.36
CA THR A 200 -17.60 10.29 12.03
C THR A 200 -17.23 9.29 10.92
N LEU A 201 -18.00 9.27 9.83
CA LEU A 201 -17.77 8.33 8.74
C LEU A 201 -16.42 8.61 8.06
N LEU A 202 -16.05 9.88 7.91
CA LEU A 202 -14.72 10.28 7.41
C LEU A 202 -13.61 9.66 8.26
N TYR A 203 -13.72 9.74 9.59
CA TYR A 203 -12.72 9.15 10.49
C TYR A 203 -12.68 7.62 10.36
N GLN A 204 -13.84 6.97 10.43
CA GLN A 204 -13.96 5.50 10.37
C GLN A 204 -13.35 4.94 9.07
N LEU A 205 -13.68 5.54 7.93
CA LEU A 205 -13.14 5.16 6.62
C LEU A 205 -11.64 5.49 6.50
N ALA A 206 -11.19 6.67 6.93
CA ALA A 206 -9.77 7.03 6.90
C ALA A 206 -8.92 6.06 7.71
N TRP A 207 -9.36 5.72 8.92
CA TRP A 207 -8.69 4.75 9.80
C TRP A 207 -8.71 3.33 9.22
N ALA A 208 -9.82 2.90 8.60
CA ALA A 208 -9.89 1.59 7.96
C ALA A 208 -8.98 1.49 6.72
N ALA A 209 -8.98 2.52 5.88
CA ALA A 209 -8.13 2.61 4.69
C ALA A 209 -6.64 2.64 5.07
N ASP A 210 -6.25 3.42 6.08
CA ASP A 210 -4.88 3.46 6.60
C ASP A 210 -4.43 2.09 7.14
N ARG A 211 -5.28 1.41 7.93
CA ARG A 211 -5.00 0.07 8.43
C ARG A 211 -4.85 -0.95 7.30
N MET A 212 -5.73 -0.94 6.30
CA MET A 212 -5.62 -1.87 5.18
C MET A 212 -4.37 -1.58 4.33
N ASN A 213 -4.06 -0.31 4.06
CA ASN A 213 -2.80 0.09 3.41
C ASN A 213 -1.59 -0.40 4.22
N LYS A 214 -1.59 -0.20 5.54
CA LYS A 214 -0.54 -0.71 6.42
C LYS A 214 -0.34 -2.20 6.21
N GLY A 215 -1.40 -3.01 6.23
CA GLY A 215 -1.34 -4.44 5.94
C GLY A 215 -0.80 -4.77 4.53
N TYR A 216 -1.26 -4.06 3.50
CA TYR A 216 -0.84 -4.23 2.11
C TYR A 216 0.68 -4.00 1.95
N TYR A 217 1.18 -2.84 2.39
CA TYR A 217 2.57 -2.44 2.20
C TYR A 217 3.52 -3.07 3.24
N ASP A 218 3.04 -3.42 4.44
CA ASP A 218 3.80 -4.25 5.39
C ASP A 218 4.07 -5.65 4.82
N TRP A 219 3.09 -6.28 4.15
CA TRP A 219 3.30 -7.55 3.44
C TRP A 219 4.19 -7.38 2.20
N LYS A 220 3.78 -6.52 1.26
CA LYS A 220 4.37 -6.42 -0.09
C LYS A 220 5.77 -5.83 -0.13
N GLY A 221 6.02 -4.77 0.65
CA GLY A 221 7.24 -3.97 0.58
C GLY A 221 8.21 -4.19 1.75
N ARG A 222 7.68 -4.36 2.96
CA ARG A 222 8.50 -4.46 4.19
C ARG A 222 8.72 -5.90 4.67
N GLY A 223 7.94 -6.87 4.20
CA GLY A 223 8.08 -8.28 4.57
C GLY A 223 7.73 -8.55 6.03
N ARG A 224 6.73 -7.87 6.60
CA ARG A 224 6.16 -8.28 7.90
C ARG A 224 5.31 -9.52 7.70
N GLU A 225 5.79 -10.63 8.24
CA GLU A 225 5.08 -11.91 8.20
C GLU A 225 4.09 -12.07 9.38
N ILE A 226 4.08 -11.14 10.34
CA ILE A 226 3.36 -11.27 11.63
C ILE A 226 2.18 -10.29 11.71
N ILE A 227 1.04 -10.79 12.16
CA ILE A 227 -0.19 -10.05 12.45
C ILE A 227 -0.54 -10.12 13.95
N GLN A 228 -1.16 -9.07 14.49
CA GLN A 228 -1.58 -8.97 15.89
C GLN A 228 -3.11 -8.94 16.02
N LEU A 229 -3.60 -9.76 16.94
CA LEU A 229 -5.00 -10.02 17.29
C LEU A 229 -5.34 -9.40 18.67
N LEU A 230 -6.59 -9.59 19.11
CA LEU A 230 -7.04 -9.23 20.47
C LEU A 230 -6.15 -9.88 21.56
N GLU A 231 -6.07 -9.22 22.72
CA GLU A 231 -5.25 -9.62 23.88
C GLU A 231 -3.74 -9.70 23.60
N GLY A 232 -3.26 -9.14 22.48
CA GLY A 232 -1.85 -9.19 22.09
C GLY A 232 -1.40 -10.54 21.53
N LYS A 233 -2.34 -11.45 21.26
CA LYS A 233 -2.06 -12.69 20.51
C LYS A 233 -1.52 -12.35 19.13
N ARG A 234 -0.62 -13.18 18.61
CA ARG A 234 -0.01 -12.99 17.29
C ARG A 234 -0.05 -14.27 16.47
N ALA A 235 -0.08 -14.10 15.16
CA ALA A 235 -0.04 -15.14 14.16
C ALA A 235 0.94 -14.75 13.06
N GLN A 236 1.34 -15.72 12.24
CA GLN A 236 1.98 -15.44 10.96
C GLN A 236 0.96 -15.54 9.83
N TYR A 237 1.10 -14.72 8.79
CA TYR A 237 0.36 -14.91 7.54
C TYR A 237 0.75 -16.25 6.88
N ASP A 238 -0.15 -16.84 6.08
CA ASP A 238 0.23 -17.91 5.18
C ASP A 238 0.96 -17.32 3.96
N SER A 239 2.10 -17.90 3.57
CA SER A 239 2.94 -17.38 2.48
C SER A 239 2.36 -17.56 1.07
N ALA A 240 1.17 -18.16 0.93
CA ALA A 240 0.41 -18.20 -0.31
C ALA A 240 -0.50 -16.98 -0.55
N ILE A 241 -0.71 -16.09 0.43
CA ILE A 241 -1.62 -14.94 0.26
C ILE A 241 -0.98 -13.79 -0.53
N ASN A 242 -1.82 -13.04 -1.25
CA ASN A 242 -1.45 -11.79 -1.92
C ASN A 242 -1.60 -10.57 -0.98
N ALA A 243 -1.15 -9.41 -1.42
CA ALA A 243 -1.14 -8.20 -0.60
C ALA A 243 -2.55 -7.65 -0.36
N GLY A 244 -3.47 -7.77 -1.32
CA GLY A 244 -4.88 -7.44 -1.14
C GLY A 244 -5.55 -8.26 -0.03
N THR A 245 -5.22 -9.55 0.07
CA THR A 245 -5.70 -10.43 1.15
C THR A 245 -5.06 -10.06 2.49
N ALA A 246 -3.75 -9.79 2.52
CA ALA A 246 -3.06 -9.34 3.73
C ALA A 246 -3.63 -8.01 4.26
N ALA A 247 -3.99 -7.08 3.37
CA ALA A 247 -4.62 -5.80 3.71
C ALA A 247 -5.95 -5.99 4.46
N VAL A 248 -6.84 -6.81 3.90
CA VAL A 248 -8.14 -7.14 4.51
C VAL A 248 -7.95 -7.91 5.82
N GLN A 249 -7.06 -8.90 5.86
CA GLN A 249 -6.76 -9.66 7.08
C GLN A 249 -6.20 -8.78 8.21
N TYR A 250 -5.32 -7.82 7.90
CA TYR A 250 -4.77 -6.86 8.88
C TYR A 250 -5.84 -5.96 9.50
N PHE A 251 -6.84 -5.57 8.72
CA PHE A 251 -8.00 -4.86 9.26
C PHE A 251 -8.84 -5.79 10.14
N LEU A 252 -9.22 -6.96 9.63
CA LEU A 252 -10.10 -7.92 10.33
C LEU A 252 -9.50 -8.46 11.64
N ALA A 253 -8.18 -8.48 11.81
CA ALA A 253 -7.54 -8.85 13.08
C ALA A 253 -7.74 -7.80 14.19
N TYR A 254 -8.18 -6.58 13.87
CA TYR A 254 -8.41 -5.53 14.86
C TYR A 254 -9.49 -5.94 15.86
N ASN A 255 -9.08 -6.14 17.12
CA ASN A 255 -9.92 -6.60 18.23
C ASN A 255 -10.61 -7.96 18.03
N ALA A 256 -10.25 -8.76 17.02
CA ALA A 256 -10.75 -10.12 16.86
C ALA A 256 -9.92 -11.13 17.67
N THR A 257 -10.58 -12.12 18.28
CA THR A 257 -9.87 -13.33 18.75
C THR A 257 -9.43 -14.20 17.57
N TRP A 258 -8.62 -15.23 17.84
CA TRP A 258 -8.17 -16.18 16.82
C TRP A 258 -9.34 -16.87 16.08
N GLU A 259 -10.33 -17.41 16.81
CA GLU A 259 -11.47 -18.15 16.22
C GLU A 259 -12.40 -17.22 15.42
N GLU A 260 -12.58 -15.98 15.88
CA GLU A 260 -13.31 -14.95 15.12
C GLU A 260 -12.54 -14.57 13.86
N TRP A 261 -11.22 -14.32 13.95
CA TRP A 261 -10.39 -13.94 12.81
C TRP A 261 -10.30 -15.02 11.72
N GLU A 262 -10.16 -16.30 12.11
CA GLU A 262 -10.27 -17.44 11.19
C GLU A 262 -11.64 -17.47 10.47
N THR A 263 -12.73 -17.22 11.21
CA THR A 263 -14.09 -17.25 10.67
C THR A 263 -14.34 -16.11 9.68
N ILE A 264 -13.97 -14.87 10.04
CA ILE A 264 -14.25 -13.67 9.24
C ILE A 264 -13.31 -13.50 8.04
N SER A 265 -12.15 -14.15 8.08
CA SER A 265 -11.16 -14.18 6.99
C SER A 265 -11.24 -15.46 6.14
N GLY A 266 -12.30 -16.27 6.29
CA GLY A 266 -12.53 -17.51 5.53
C GLY A 266 -13.62 -17.40 4.46
N GLU A 267 -14.11 -18.56 3.99
CA GLU A 267 -15.17 -18.67 2.97
C GLU A 267 -16.60 -18.79 3.55
N GLY A 268 -16.75 -18.68 4.88
CA GLY A 268 -18.03 -18.88 5.57
C GLY A 268 -19.05 -17.76 5.34
N PRO A 269 -20.36 -18.00 5.55
CA PRO A 269 -21.41 -17.00 5.33
C PRO A 269 -21.35 -15.78 6.26
N ASN A 270 -20.46 -15.80 7.27
CA ASN A 270 -20.19 -14.71 8.21
C ASN A 270 -18.82 -14.06 7.95
N SER A 271 -18.28 -14.16 6.73
CA SER A 271 -16.95 -13.63 6.37
C SER A 271 -17.01 -12.40 5.48
N PHE A 272 -15.91 -11.63 5.46
CA PHE A 272 -15.76 -10.51 4.54
C PHE A 272 -15.92 -10.94 3.07
N LEU A 273 -15.41 -12.12 2.70
CA LEU A 273 -15.52 -12.64 1.34
C LEU A 273 -16.99 -12.91 0.95
N ALA A 274 -17.80 -13.45 1.87
CA ALA A 274 -19.22 -13.66 1.63
C ALA A 274 -19.98 -12.32 1.47
N THR A 275 -19.67 -11.30 2.28
CA THR A 275 -20.24 -9.95 2.11
C THR A 275 -19.82 -9.31 0.79
N TYR A 276 -18.53 -9.35 0.45
CA TYR A 276 -18.03 -8.83 -0.82
C TYR A 276 -18.73 -9.50 -2.01
N GLN A 277 -18.86 -10.84 -1.98
CA GLN A 277 -19.57 -11.60 -3.02
C GLN A 277 -21.06 -11.25 -3.09
N GLY A 278 -21.71 -10.95 -1.96
CA GLY A 278 -23.10 -10.46 -1.92
C GLY A 278 -23.29 -9.07 -2.53
N LEU A 279 -22.28 -8.19 -2.42
CA LEU A 279 -22.31 -6.84 -3.00
C LEU A 279 -21.93 -6.82 -4.49
N PHE A 280 -20.87 -7.55 -4.87
CA PHE A 280 -20.16 -7.39 -6.15
C PHE A 280 -19.91 -8.69 -6.93
N GLY A 281 -20.25 -9.86 -6.37
CA GLY A 281 -19.85 -11.17 -6.91
C GLY A 281 -18.37 -11.48 -6.64
N ASP A 282 -17.87 -12.57 -7.24
CA ASP A 282 -16.49 -13.02 -7.08
C ASP A 282 -15.47 -11.92 -7.45
N PRO A 283 -14.57 -11.50 -6.52
CA PRO A 283 -13.56 -10.48 -6.80
C PRO A 283 -12.55 -10.92 -7.87
N PHE A 284 -12.19 -12.20 -7.94
CA PHE A 284 -11.15 -12.68 -8.85
C PHE A 284 -11.60 -12.75 -10.32
N GLN A 285 -12.90 -12.59 -10.62
CA GLN A 285 -13.38 -12.35 -11.99
C GLN A 285 -12.95 -10.98 -12.56
N ARG A 286 -12.45 -10.07 -11.71
CA ARG A 286 -11.97 -8.73 -12.10
C ARG A 286 -10.47 -8.55 -11.96
N ASP A 287 -9.73 -9.60 -11.60
CA ASP A 287 -8.29 -9.49 -11.39
C ASP A 287 -7.57 -9.08 -12.68
N GLN A 288 -6.88 -7.95 -12.62
CA GLN A 288 -6.05 -7.41 -13.70
C GLN A 288 -4.57 -7.83 -13.59
N GLY A 289 -4.23 -8.63 -12.58
CA GLY A 289 -2.86 -8.96 -12.18
C GLY A 289 -2.29 -7.96 -11.16
N PRO A 290 -0.97 -8.01 -10.89
CA PRO A 290 -0.30 -7.03 -10.04
C PRO A 290 -0.42 -5.62 -10.63
N PRO A 291 -0.82 -4.58 -9.86
CA PRO A 291 -0.91 -3.20 -10.37
C PRO A 291 0.44 -2.68 -10.88
N VAL A 292 1.53 -3.04 -10.19
CA VAL A 292 2.92 -2.71 -10.52
C VAL A 292 3.61 -3.89 -11.23
N PRO A 293 4.14 -3.70 -12.46
CA PRO A 293 4.94 -4.71 -13.14
C PRO A 293 6.35 -4.83 -12.52
N ALA A 294 6.96 -6.01 -12.65
CA ALA A 294 8.25 -6.31 -12.01
C ALA A 294 9.45 -5.56 -12.63
N ASP A 295 9.28 -5.02 -13.83
CA ASP A 295 10.22 -4.23 -14.62
C ASP A 295 9.80 -2.74 -14.71
N LEU A 296 9.05 -2.23 -13.73
CA LEU A 296 8.62 -0.83 -13.66
C LEU A 296 9.81 0.14 -13.52
N GLU A 297 10.21 0.78 -14.62
CA GLU A 297 11.12 1.92 -14.62
C GLU A 297 10.38 3.24 -14.34
N GLN A 298 11.02 4.14 -13.59
CA GLN A 298 10.51 5.50 -13.38
C GLN A 298 10.77 6.36 -14.63
N PRO A 299 9.83 7.23 -15.05
CA PRO A 299 10.13 8.32 -15.98
C PRO A 299 11.24 9.25 -15.45
N ASP A 300 11.83 10.04 -16.35
CA ASP A 300 12.76 11.09 -15.97
C ASP A 300 12.01 12.23 -15.27
N LEU A 301 12.42 12.55 -14.04
CA LEU A 301 11.78 13.54 -13.17
C LEU A 301 12.81 14.59 -12.74
N VAL A 302 12.47 15.87 -12.87
CA VAL A 302 13.26 16.98 -12.30
C VAL A 302 12.84 17.27 -10.85
N LEU A 303 13.70 17.95 -10.09
CA LEU A 303 13.33 18.50 -8.79
C LEU A 303 12.11 19.46 -8.94
N PRO A 304 11.05 19.35 -8.11
CA PRO A 304 9.75 19.99 -8.33
C PRO A 304 9.69 21.49 -7.97
N TRP A 305 10.76 22.24 -8.27
CA TRP A 305 10.85 23.71 -8.11
C TRP A 305 11.68 24.36 -9.24
N GLU A 306 11.69 25.69 -9.31
CA GLU A 306 12.29 26.42 -10.44
C GLU A 306 13.83 26.24 -10.53
N THR A 307 14.34 25.99 -11.75
CA THR A 307 15.77 25.85 -12.08
C THR A 307 16.64 26.92 -11.43
N GLY A 308 17.77 26.47 -10.85
CA GLY A 308 18.77 27.30 -10.22
C GLY A 308 18.51 27.63 -8.74
N LEU A 309 17.31 27.37 -8.20
CA LEU A 309 16.97 27.50 -6.79
C LEU A 309 17.44 26.27 -5.97
N THR A 310 17.76 26.52 -4.70
CA THR A 310 18.00 25.47 -3.68
C THR A 310 16.80 25.37 -2.76
N TRP A 311 16.20 24.18 -2.64
CA TRP A 311 15.24 23.82 -1.59
C TRP A 311 15.89 22.79 -0.66
N TYR A 312 15.29 22.57 0.51
CA TYR A 312 15.89 21.79 1.58
C TYR A 312 15.07 20.53 1.87
N TYR A 313 15.72 19.37 1.85
CA TYR A 313 15.13 18.06 2.12
C TYR A 313 14.88 17.88 3.63
N THR A 314 13.61 17.91 4.04
CA THR A 314 13.22 17.91 5.45
C THR A 314 12.69 16.58 5.94
N GLY A 315 11.90 15.90 5.10
CA GLY A 315 11.29 14.61 5.41
C GLY A 315 11.82 13.54 4.47
N GLY A 316 12.51 12.54 5.04
CA GLY A 316 12.86 11.31 4.35
C GLY A 316 11.64 10.44 4.03
N PRO A 317 11.85 9.25 3.43
CA PRO A 317 10.76 8.37 2.97
C PRO A 317 9.70 8.08 4.04
N HIS A 318 8.45 8.47 3.77
CA HIS A 318 7.33 8.34 4.71
C HIS A 318 5.98 8.14 3.98
N GLY A 319 4.88 8.10 4.74
CA GLY A 319 3.52 7.83 4.27
C GLY A 319 3.09 8.60 3.02
N GLY A 320 2.78 7.92 1.91
CA GLY A 320 2.30 8.56 0.67
C GLY A 320 1.05 9.42 0.88
N TRP A 321 0.15 8.93 1.74
CA TRP A 321 -0.94 9.63 2.39
C TRP A 321 -1.19 8.94 3.74
N ASN A 322 -0.76 9.55 4.86
CA ASN A 322 -0.76 8.93 6.19
C ASN A 322 0.14 7.66 6.29
N ASP A 323 0.43 7.21 7.52
CA ASP A 323 1.52 6.25 7.82
C ASP A 323 1.38 4.87 7.14
N GLY A 324 0.16 4.42 6.83
CA GLY A 324 -0.06 3.12 6.19
C GLY A 324 0.37 3.07 4.71
N SER A 325 0.33 4.19 4.00
CA SER A 325 0.33 4.28 2.53
C SER A 325 1.73 4.24 1.90
N ALA A 326 2.46 3.14 2.15
CA ALA A 326 3.88 2.94 1.80
C ALA A 326 4.82 4.03 2.38
N TRP A 327 6.13 3.87 2.18
CA TRP A 327 7.10 4.97 2.41
C TRP A 327 7.38 5.65 1.06
N ALA A 328 6.34 6.23 0.47
CA ALA A 328 6.30 6.74 -0.91
C ALA A 328 6.51 8.26 -1.04
N ALA A 329 6.41 9.01 0.06
CA ALA A 329 6.54 10.47 0.07
C ALA A 329 7.90 10.94 0.59
N VAL A 330 8.28 12.16 0.21
CA VAL A 330 9.41 12.94 0.72
C VAL A 330 9.02 14.42 0.80
N ASP A 331 9.58 15.15 1.78
CA ASP A 331 9.26 16.56 2.01
C ASP A 331 10.42 17.50 1.65
N PHE A 332 10.05 18.62 1.04
CA PHE A 332 10.95 19.73 0.75
C PHE A 332 10.38 21.06 1.25
N ILE A 333 11.22 21.89 1.87
CA ILE A 333 10.90 23.29 2.19
C ILE A 333 11.65 24.24 1.27
N THR A 334 11.05 25.40 1.00
CA THR A 334 11.69 26.45 0.21
C THR A 334 12.83 27.12 1.00
N SER A 335 13.61 27.96 0.34
CA SER A 335 14.65 28.76 1.01
C SER A 335 14.10 29.91 1.88
N GLU A 336 12.79 29.94 2.15
CA GLU A 336 12.12 30.96 2.97
C GLU A 336 11.88 30.43 4.40
N GLU A 337 12.05 31.28 5.40
CA GLU A 337 11.69 30.98 6.80
C GLU A 337 10.20 31.26 7.04
N LEU A 338 9.37 30.27 6.71
CA LEU A 338 7.91 30.34 6.82
C LEU A 338 7.40 29.42 7.95
N GLY A 339 6.38 29.89 8.67
CA GLY A 339 5.49 29.03 9.46
C GLY A 339 4.46 28.38 8.53
N CYS A 340 3.19 28.28 8.94
CA CYS A 340 2.09 27.97 8.03
C CYS A 340 1.66 29.24 7.27
N GLN A 341 2.19 29.45 6.06
CA GLN A 341 1.89 30.56 5.13
C GLN A 341 1.93 30.05 3.66
N VAL A 342 1.65 30.91 2.67
CA VAL A 342 1.91 30.60 1.25
C VAL A 342 3.31 31.10 0.87
N SER A 343 4.11 30.24 0.24
CA SER A 343 5.45 30.57 -0.27
C SER A 343 5.39 31.50 -1.49
N ALA A 344 6.38 32.38 -1.66
CA ALA A 344 6.51 33.18 -2.89
C ALA A 344 7.25 32.42 -4.03
N GLN A 345 7.89 31.29 -3.71
CA GLN A 345 8.53 30.40 -4.69
C GLN A 345 7.51 29.40 -5.24
N TRP A 346 7.74 28.94 -6.47
CA TRP A 346 6.82 28.03 -7.15
C TRP A 346 7.27 26.59 -7.05
N THR A 347 6.32 25.68 -6.85
CA THR A 347 6.48 24.29 -7.27
C THR A 347 6.14 24.14 -8.75
N VAL A 348 6.88 23.29 -9.45
CA VAL A 348 6.76 23.03 -10.89
C VAL A 348 6.52 21.55 -11.14
N ALA A 349 5.92 21.22 -12.28
CA ALA A 349 5.70 19.84 -12.70
C ALA A 349 7.05 19.12 -12.92
N ALA A 350 7.31 18.07 -12.14
CA ALA A 350 8.52 17.24 -12.25
C ALA A 350 8.58 16.43 -13.56
N ALA A 351 7.45 16.25 -14.24
CA ALA A 351 7.34 15.74 -15.61
C ALA A 351 6.12 16.36 -16.31
N SER A 352 6.09 16.31 -17.64
CA SER A 352 4.92 16.73 -18.43
C SER A 352 3.74 15.77 -18.24
N GLY A 353 2.51 16.28 -18.29
CA GLY A 353 1.31 15.46 -18.12
C GLY A 353 0.01 16.25 -18.02
N VAL A 354 -1.09 15.57 -17.72
CA VAL A 354 -2.43 16.16 -17.51
C VAL A 354 -2.73 16.26 -16.01
N VAL A 355 -3.14 17.44 -15.55
CA VAL A 355 -3.57 17.63 -14.16
C VAL A 355 -4.93 16.99 -13.95
N THR A 356 -4.98 15.83 -13.28
CA THR A 356 -6.21 15.07 -13.02
C THR A 356 -6.94 15.55 -11.77
N ARG A 357 -6.20 16.01 -10.75
CA ARG A 357 -6.74 16.54 -9.49
C ARG A 357 -6.10 17.89 -9.15
N SER A 358 -6.90 18.87 -8.70
CA SER A 358 -6.42 20.16 -8.19
C SER A 358 -7.38 20.76 -7.16
N GLU A 359 -7.50 20.10 -6.02
CA GLU A 359 -8.47 20.43 -4.96
C GLU A 359 -7.85 20.24 -3.58
N ASP A 360 -8.35 20.97 -2.59
CA ASP A 360 -8.12 20.75 -1.15
C ASP A 360 -6.65 20.49 -0.75
N GLY A 361 -5.73 21.34 -1.25
CA GLY A 361 -4.29 21.31 -0.96
C GLY A 361 -3.45 20.39 -1.85
N VAL A 362 -4.06 19.70 -2.82
CA VAL A 362 -3.42 18.66 -3.64
C VAL A 362 -3.41 19.03 -5.13
N VAL A 363 -2.33 18.69 -5.83
CA VAL A 363 -2.27 18.56 -7.30
C VAL A 363 -1.88 17.11 -7.64
N VAL A 364 -2.51 16.50 -8.64
CA VAL A 364 -2.05 15.24 -9.25
C VAL A 364 -1.87 15.43 -10.75
N ILE A 365 -0.77 14.90 -11.28
CA ILE A 365 -0.45 14.90 -12.71
C ILE A 365 -0.34 13.46 -13.19
N ASP A 366 -1.20 13.09 -14.15
CA ASP A 366 -1.13 11.86 -14.96
C ASP A 366 -0.12 12.06 -16.10
N LEU A 367 0.77 11.09 -16.30
CA LEU A 367 1.88 11.14 -17.27
C LEU A 367 1.62 10.40 -18.59
N ASP A 368 0.56 9.60 -18.72
CA ASP A 368 0.18 9.00 -20.01
C ASP A 368 -0.94 9.79 -20.73
N GLY A 369 -1.72 10.57 -19.97
CA GLY A 369 -2.63 11.57 -20.48
C GLY A 369 -4.02 11.06 -20.82
N ASP A 370 -4.41 9.87 -20.36
CA ASP A 370 -5.79 9.38 -20.49
C ASP A 370 -6.79 10.16 -19.60
N GLY A 371 -6.31 10.87 -18.58
CA GLY A 371 -7.09 11.70 -17.68
C GLY A 371 -7.53 11.02 -16.37
N HIS A 372 -7.00 9.83 -16.07
CA HIS A 372 -7.33 9.06 -14.87
C HIS A 372 -6.15 9.03 -13.88
N GLU A 373 -6.44 9.14 -12.58
CA GLU A 373 -5.43 9.01 -11.51
C GLU A 373 -5.30 7.57 -10.97
N GLU A 374 -6.07 6.67 -11.59
CA GLU A 374 -6.17 5.23 -11.41
C GLU A 374 -5.18 4.45 -12.31
N THR A 375 -4.72 5.04 -13.41
CA THR A 375 -3.90 4.43 -14.46
C THR A 375 -2.48 5.01 -14.49
N GLY A 376 -1.59 4.36 -15.25
CA GLY A 376 -0.32 4.94 -15.65
C GLY A 376 0.61 5.33 -14.50
N TRP A 377 1.52 6.27 -14.78
CA TRP A 377 2.29 6.96 -13.74
C TRP A 377 1.55 8.24 -13.33
N ASN A 378 1.37 8.44 -12.02
CA ASN A 378 0.72 9.61 -11.46
C ASN A 378 1.63 10.27 -10.41
N LEU A 379 1.91 11.58 -10.55
CA LEU A 379 2.72 12.36 -9.60
C LEU A 379 1.82 13.15 -8.65
N PHE A 380 2.04 13.02 -7.35
CA PHE A 380 1.24 13.59 -6.29
C PHE A 380 2.01 14.70 -5.56
N TYR A 381 1.43 15.89 -5.54
CA TYR A 381 1.96 17.09 -4.88
C TYR A 381 0.94 17.53 -3.84
N MET A 382 1.36 17.70 -2.58
CA MET A 382 0.48 18.09 -1.48
C MET A 382 1.05 19.28 -0.72
N HIS A 383 0.16 19.98 -0.03
CA HIS A 383 0.36 21.31 0.53
C HIS A 383 0.57 22.39 -0.52
N VAL A 384 -0.08 22.26 -1.68
CA VAL A 384 -0.12 23.30 -2.72
C VAL A 384 -1.32 24.22 -2.50
N ALA A 385 -1.04 25.51 -2.25
CA ALA A 385 -2.03 26.54 -1.95
C ALA A 385 -3.15 26.60 -3.00
N ALA A 386 -4.37 27.00 -2.62
CA ALA A 386 -5.45 27.30 -3.57
C ALA A 386 -5.17 28.57 -4.38
N GLN A 387 -4.29 29.45 -3.90
CA GLN A 387 -3.77 30.57 -4.68
C GLN A 387 -2.91 30.06 -5.85
N ASP A 388 -3.21 30.53 -7.06
CA ASP A 388 -2.43 30.34 -8.29
C ASP A 388 -2.16 28.85 -8.68
N ARG A 389 -2.90 27.91 -8.09
CA ARG A 389 -2.84 26.48 -8.41
C ARG A 389 -3.36 26.20 -9.82
N VAL A 390 -2.65 25.32 -10.53
CA VAL A 390 -3.06 24.88 -11.87
C VAL A 390 -4.43 24.19 -11.84
N PRO A 391 -5.40 24.53 -12.70
CA PRO A 391 -6.70 23.84 -12.72
C PRO A 391 -6.62 22.40 -13.20
N ALA A 392 -7.52 21.54 -12.74
CA ALA A 392 -7.70 20.20 -13.31
C ALA A 392 -8.13 20.27 -14.80
N GLY A 393 -7.75 19.27 -15.58
CA GLY A 393 -7.87 19.24 -17.05
C GLY A 393 -6.81 20.06 -17.80
N THR A 394 -5.86 20.69 -17.10
CA THR A 394 -4.75 21.43 -17.73
C THR A 394 -3.62 20.47 -18.09
N PHE A 395 -3.13 20.50 -19.34
CA PHE A 395 -1.84 19.89 -19.68
C PHE A 395 -0.71 20.83 -19.26
N VAL A 396 0.34 20.28 -18.67
CA VAL A 396 1.54 21.00 -18.21
C VAL A 396 2.81 20.38 -18.78
N GLU A 397 3.79 21.22 -19.12
CA GLU A 397 5.13 20.78 -19.50
C GLU A 397 6.03 20.60 -18.26
N GLN A 398 7.04 19.73 -18.32
CA GLN A 398 8.06 19.60 -17.29
C GLN A 398 8.72 20.97 -17.01
N GLY A 399 8.85 21.33 -15.73
CA GLY A 399 9.32 22.66 -15.31
C GLY A 399 8.26 23.77 -15.37
N GLN A 400 7.05 23.50 -15.84
CA GLN A 400 5.94 24.45 -15.78
C GLN A 400 5.44 24.61 -14.34
N ARG A 401 5.22 25.85 -13.92
CA ARG A 401 4.62 26.23 -12.63
C ARG A 401 3.23 25.61 -12.43
N ILE A 402 3.02 24.97 -11.28
CA ILE A 402 1.75 24.32 -10.89
C ILE A 402 1.10 24.90 -9.62
N GLY A 403 1.83 25.66 -8.82
CA GLY A 403 1.30 26.37 -7.65
C GLY A 403 2.40 26.74 -6.65
N HIS A 404 1.99 27.06 -5.42
CA HIS A 404 2.87 27.48 -4.33
C HIS A 404 2.82 26.53 -3.12
N PRO A 405 3.97 26.15 -2.53
CA PRO A 405 4.02 25.45 -1.24
C PRO A 405 3.29 26.22 -0.13
N SER A 406 2.67 25.48 0.78
CA SER A 406 1.78 26.01 1.81
C SER A 406 1.59 25.03 2.98
N CYS A 407 0.48 25.17 3.70
CA CYS A 407 -0.01 24.25 4.73
C CYS A 407 -1.47 23.81 4.44
N GLU A 408 -1.98 24.00 3.21
CA GLU A 408 -3.33 23.58 2.82
C GLU A 408 -3.45 22.06 2.63
N GLY A 409 -4.63 21.50 2.92
CA GLY A 409 -4.92 20.07 2.73
C GLY A 409 -4.30 19.16 3.79
N GLY A 410 -5.07 18.19 4.31
CA GLY A 410 -4.58 17.26 5.33
C GLY A 410 -4.13 17.96 6.63
N TYR A 411 -3.10 17.40 7.28
CA TYR A 411 -2.49 17.96 8.48
C TYR A 411 -1.09 18.49 8.15
N SER A 412 -0.85 19.77 8.44
CA SER A 412 0.47 20.40 8.31
C SER A 412 0.66 21.49 9.36
N THR A 413 1.87 21.60 9.89
CA THR A 413 2.27 22.62 10.89
C THR A 413 3.06 23.79 10.27
N ALA A 414 3.65 23.60 9.08
CA ALA A 414 4.56 24.55 8.43
C ALA A 414 4.57 24.42 6.90
N THR A 415 4.99 25.48 6.20
CA THR A 415 5.05 25.52 4.74
C THR A 415 6.07 24.52 4.18
N HIS A 416 5.59 23.51 3.45
CA HIS A 416 6.41 22.54 2.72
C HIS A 416 5.72 22.07 1.44
N LEU A 417 6.43 21.26 0.66
CA LEU A 417 5.89 20.44 -0.43
C LEU A 417 6.09 18.97 -0.07
N HIS A 418 4.98 18.26 0.11
CA HIS A 418 4.95 16.79 0.22
C HIS A 418 4.86 16.23 -1.20
N PHE A 419 5.84 15.42 -1.62
CA PHE A 419 5.91 14.87 -2.98
C PHE A 419 5.94 13.34 -2.97
N ALA A 420 5.04 12.71 -3.72
CA ALA A 420 4.93 11.26 -3.85
C ALA A 420 4.52 10.86 -5.29
N ARG A 421 4.45 9.55 -5.56
CA ARG A 421 4.10 8.99 -6.88
C ARG A 421 3.31 7.69 -6.75
N LYS A 422 2.37 7.48 -7.67
CA LYS A 422 1.57 6.27 -7.85
C LYS A 422 1.87 5.61 -9.20
N TYR A 423 1.70 4.30 -9.31
CA TYR A 423 1.56 3.61 -10.60
C TYR A 423 0.34 2.68 -10.58
N ASN A 424 -0.58 2.81 -11.55
CA ASN A 424 -1.88 2.12 -11.55
C ASN A 424 -2.61 2.22 -10.19
N GLY A 425 -2.59 3.40 -9.59
CA GLY A 425 -3.13 3.67 -8.25
C GLY A 425 -2.25 3.26 -7.08
N GLU A 426 -1.25 2.38 -7.25
CA GLU A 426 -0.43 1.85 -6.15
C GLU A 426 0.65 2.87 -5.72
N TRP A 427 0.79 3.15 -4.43
CA TRP A 427 1.83 4.06 -3.91
C TRP A 427 3.21 3.43 -4.06
N ILE A 428 4.10 4.05 -4.84
CA ILE A 428 5.42 3.49 -5.11
C ILE A 428 6.44 4.03 -4.10
N PRO A 429 7.06 3.18 -3.25
CA PRO A 429 8.05 3.59 -2.26
C PRO A 429 9.14 4.51 -2.83
N ALA A 430 9.61 5.46 -2.04
CA ALA A 430 10.70 6.35 -2.41
C ALA A 430 12.07 5.65 -2.43
N ASP A 431 12.20 4.51 -1.74
CA ASP A 431 13.34 3.59 -1.86
C ASP A 431 12.85 2.14 -1.99
N GLY A 432 13.60 1.31 -2.71
CA GLY A 432 13.21 -0.04 -3.08
C GLY A 432 13.70 -0.45 -4.48
N PRO A 433 13.03 -1.42 -5.13
CA PRO A 433 13.39 -1.93 -6.46
C PRO A 433 13.31 -0.85 -7.57
N CYS A 434 12.26 -0.04 -7.55
CA CYS A 434 12.12 1.18 -8.33
C CYS A 434 12.14 2.36 -7.35
N PRO A 435 13.30 2.98 -7.06
CA PRO A 435 13.40 4.09 -6.11
C PRO A 435 12.89 5.40 -6.73
N LEU A 436 12.68 6.42 -5.90
CA LEU A 436 12.42 7.80 -6.34
C LEU A 436 13.74 8.45 -6.77
N VAL A 437 13.75 9.04 -7.97
CA VAL A 437 14.90 9.79 -8.50
C VAL A 437 14.42 11.15 -9.04
N LEU A 438 15.01 12.26 -8.58
CA LEU A 438 14.68 13.62 -8.98
C LEU A 438 15.96 14.40 -9.39
N SER A 439 16.11 14.85 -10.62
CA SER A 439 17.38 15.41 -11.17
C SER A 439 18.62 14.56 -10.83
N GLY A 440 18.48 13.23 -10.92
CA GLY A 440 19.52 12.26 -10.55
C GLY A 440 19.75 12.05 -9.05
N TRP A 441 19.06 12.76 -8.16
CA TRP A 441 19.05 12.48 -6.72
C TRP A 441 18.15 11.28 -6.42
N ARG A 442 18.75 10.14 -6.10
CA ARG A 442 18.04 8.94 -5.61
C ARG A 442 17.76 9.07 -4.11
N ALA A 443 16.52 8.84 -3.67
CA ALA A 443 16.19 8.71 -2.25
C ALA A 443 16.55 7.33 -1.66
N HIS A 444 16.85 7.30 -0.36
CA HIS A 444 17.10 6.10 0.45
C HIS A 444 16.43 6.21 1.82
N ALA A 445 15.82 5.13 2.30
CA ALA A 445 15.07 5.13 3.57
C ALA A 445 15.91 4.65 4.77
N SER A 446 15.64 5.19 5.96
CA SER A 446 16.12 4.65 7.24
C SER A 446 14.94 4.21 8.11
N VAL A 447 14.14 5.18 8.53
CA VAL A 447 12.87 5.05 9.26
C VAL A 447 11.93 6.19 8.75
N PRO A 448 10.64 6.24 9.08
CA PRO A 448 9.75 7.29 8.59
C PRO A 448 10.32 8.69 8.86
N TYR A 449 10.29 9.54 7.82
CA TYR A 449 10.87 10.90 7.82
C TYR A 449 12.41 10.98 7.98
N GLU A 450 13.12 9.87 8.16
CA GLU A 450 14.59 9.82 8.18
C GLU A 450 15.15 9.10 6.94
N GLY A 451 16.12 9.72 6.28
CA GLY A 451 16.76 9.12 5.10
C GLY A 451 17.79 10.04 4.46
N THR A 452 18.27 9.63 3.30
CA THR A 452 19.19 10.44 2.49
C THR A 452 18.71 10.56 1.04
N MET A 453 19.25 11.52 0.31
CA MET A 453 19.28 11.51 -1.15
C MET A 453 20.72 11.51 -1.63
N THR A 454 21.02 10.81 -2.73
CA THR A 454 22.39 10.72 -3.28
C THR A 454 22.42 11.03 -4.77
N ARG A 455 23.43 11.79 -5.22
CA ARG A 455 23.69 12.07 -6.63
C ARG A 455 25.19 12.02 -6.92
N GLY A 456 25.64 10.95 -7.58
CA GLY A 456 27.06 10.68 -7.76
C GLY A 456 27.75 10.41 -6.41
N GLU A 457 28.74 11.25 -6.05
CA GLU A 457 29.38 11.23 -4.74
C GLU A 457 28.71 12.17 -3.72
N GLU A 458 27.74 12.99 -4.14
CA GLU A 458 26.99 13.85 -3.22
C GLU A 458 25.98 13.04 -2.40
N VAL A 459 25.91 13.33 -1.10
CA VAL A 459 24.85 12.87 -0.18
C VAL A 459 24.18 14.10 0.42
N ARG A 460 22.86 14.01 0.65
CA ARG A 460 22.08 14.94 1.49
C ARG A 460 21.23 14.12 2.47
N THR A 461 21.05 14.61 3.68
CA THR A 461 20.35 13.91 4.78
C THR A 461 19.10 14.69 5.18
N ALA A 462 17.98 14.01 5.42
CA ALA A 462 16.76 14.66 5.91
C ALA A 462 17.00 15.28 7.31
N CYS A 463 16.57 16.52 7.49
CA CYS A 463 16.62 17.25 8.77
C CYS A 463 15.59 18.38 8.79
N GLU A 464 15.11 18.79 9.96
CA GLU A 464 14.42 20.09 10.13
C GLU A 464 15.43 21.28 10.10
N CYS A 465 16.35 21.29 9.14
CA CYS A 465 17.41 22.27 8.98
C CYS A 465 17.43 22.89 7.56
N ARG A 466 18.22 23.95 7.36
CA ARG A 466 18.38 24.66 6.09
C ARG A 466 19.87 24.88 5.83
N GLU A 467 20.58 23.80 5.53
CA GLU A 467 22.03 23.81 5.38
C GLU A 467 22.44 23.22 4.02
N ASP A 468 23.02 24.06 3.15
CA ASP A 468 23.33 23.73 1.74
C ASP A 468 24.14 22.42 1.58
N GLU A 469 25.06 22.16 2.51
CA GLU A 469 25.92 20.98 2.51
C GLU A 469 25.25 19.73 3.14
N ILE A 470 24.24 19.91 4.01
CA ILE A 470 23.54 18.80 4.70
C ILE A 470 22.29 18.38 3.95
N ASN A 471 21.39 19.30 3.63
CA ASN A 471 20.09 18.99 3.03
C ASN A 471 19.67 19.87 1.85
N GLY A 472 20.50 20.85 1.45
CA GLY A 472 20.25 21.68 0.26
C GLY A 472 20.36 20.90 -1.06
N LEU A 473 19.25 20.86 -1.80
CA LEU A 473 19.12 20.28 -3.13
C LEU A 473 18.90 21.41 -4.13
N ARG A 474 19.76 21.52 -5.15
CA ARG A 474 19.68 22.58 -6.16
C ARG A 474 19.18 22.03 -7.49
N ALA A 475 18.15 22.67 -8.04
CA ALA A 475 17.64 22.38 -9.39
C ALA A 475 18.62 22.90 -10.45
N ASP A 476 18.85 22.09 -11.48
CA ASP A 476 19.77 22.29 -12.60
C ASP A 476 19.17 23.12 -13.75
#